data_AF-A0A8S2QXQ5-F1
#
_entry.id   AF-A0A8S2QXQ5-F1
#
_cell.length_a   1.000
_cell.length_b   1.000
_cell.length_c   1.000
_cell.angle_alpha   90.00
_cell.angle_beta   90.00
_cell.angle_gamma   90.00
#
_symmetry.space_group_name_H-M   'P 1'
#
loop_
_entity.id
_entity.type
_entity.pdbx_description
1 polymer ?
#
loop_
_entity_poly.entity_id
_entity_poly.type
_entity_poly.pdbx_seq_one_letter_code
_entity_poly.pdbx_strand_id
1 'polypeptide(L)'
;GKVLDKIKLAPNSPGYHGWTNPPITTTYTYRLFNIINSHDIMTSKSSKPAPLMKIIETSPFSYTYVLYDAKEMEKMSNIICKCS
;
A
#
# COMPACT_ATOMS: atom_id res chain seq x y z
N GLY A 1 -20.58 1.80 32.05
CA GLY A 1 -20.77 1.84 30.59
C GLY A 1 -19.89 0.79 29.96
N LYS A 2 -20.47 -0.26 29.37
CA LYS A 2 -19.75 -1.47 28.93
C LYS A 2 -19.18 -1.39 27.50
N VAL A 3 -19.48 -0.31 26.77
CA VAL A 3 -19.06 -0.13 25.36
C VAL A 3 -17.65 0.45 25.28
N LEU A 4 -17.30 1.38 26.18
CA LEU A 4 -16.00 2.06 26.19
C LEU A 4 -14.85 1.12 26.53
N ASP A 5 -15.08 0.12 27.39
CA ASP A 5 -14.05 -0.87 27.76
C ASP A 5 -13.62 -1.76 26.59
N LYS A 6 -14.48 -1.94 25.56
CA LYS A 6 -14.18 -2.76 24.37
C LYS A 6 -13.32 -2.02 23.33
N ILE A 7 -13.34 -0.69 23.34
CA ILE A 7 -12.67 0.17 22.33
C ILE A 7 -11.38 0.79 22.91
N LYS A 8 -11.17 0.68 24.22
CA LYS A 8 -9.99 1.20 24.91
C LYS A 8 -8.71 0.57 24.35
N LEU A 9 -7.69 1.39 24.08
CA LEU A 9 -6.33 0.93 23.76
C LEU A 9 -5.60 0.58 25.05
N ALA A 10 -5.86 -0.61 25.59
CA ALA A 10 -5.22 -1.13 26.79
C ALA A 10 -4.81 -2.60 26.58
N PRO A 11 -3.71 -3.08 27.19
CA PRO A 11 -3.32 -4.49 27.09
C PRO A 11 -4.50 -5.42 27.42
N ASN A 12 -4.69 -6.47 26.61
CA ASN A 12 -5.77 -7.46 26.68
C ASN A 12 -7.19 -6.98 26.32
N SER A 13 -7.37 -5.75 25.83
CA SER A 13 -8.67 -5.33 25.30
C SER A 13 -8.86 -5.78 23.85
N PRO A 14 -10.09 -6.08 23.42
CA PRO A 14 -10.39 -6.37 22.01
C PRO A 14 -9.96 -5.25 21.06
N GLY A 15 -10.12 -3.99 21.47
CA GLY A 15 -9.68 -2.82 20.70
C GLY A 15 -8.16 -2.75 20.50
N TYR A 16 -7.37 -3.13 21.51
CA TYR A 16 -5.92 -3.20 21.39
C TYR A 16 -5.47 -4.35 20.49
N HIS A 17 -6.12 -5.52 20.58
CA HIS A 17 -5.85 -6.64 19.69
C HIS A 17 -6.18 -6.32 18.23
N GLY A 18 -7.33 -5.68 17.95
CA GLY A 18 -7.69 -5.25 16.60
C GLY A 18 -6.83 -4.09 16.06
N TRP A 19 -6.21 -3.28 16.92
CA TRP A 19 -5.27 -2.24 16.50
C TRP A 19 -3.89 -2.80 16.16
N THR A 20 -3.40 -3.75 16.96
CA THR A 20 -2.10 -4.40 16.73
C THR A 20 -2.13 -5.45 15.61
N ASN A 21 -3.27 -6.14 15.44
CA ASN A 21 -3.50 -7.10 14.37
C ASN A 21 -4.86 -6.81 13.70
N PRO A 22 -4.91 -5.81 12.78
CA PRO A 22 -6.14 -5.45 12.13
C PRO A 22 -6.65 -6.64 11.30
N PRO A 23 -7.91 -7.08 11.48
CA PRO A 23 -8.49 -8.18 10.70
C PRO A 23 -8.81 -7.78 9.26
N ILE A 24 -8.25 -6.67 8.79
CA ILE A 24 -8.60 -6.01 7.54
C ILE A 24 -7.35 -6.01 6.66
N THR A 25 -7.46 -6.73 5.55
CA THR A 25 -6.47 -6.66 4.48
C THR A 25 -6.58 -5.30 3.80
N THR A 26 -5.51 -4.51 3.84
CA THR A 26 -5.49 -3.21 3.14
C THR A 26 -4.84 -3.39 1.78
N THR A 27 -5.60 -3.13 0.72
CA THR A 27 -5.10 -3.16 -0.66
C THR A 27 -4.88 -1.74 -1.15
N TYR A 28 -3.65 -1.43 -1.53
CA TYR A 28 -3.27 -0.18 -2.19
C TYR A 28 -3.22 -0.40 -3.69
N THR A 29 -3.84 0.51 -4.45
CA THR A 29 -3.79 0.47 -5.91
C THR A 29 -3.20 1.77 -6.43
N TYR A 30 -2.09 1.67 -7.15
CA TYR A 30 -1.36 2.79 -7.72
C TYR A 30 -1.61 2.86 -9.22
N ARG A 31 -1.87 4.07 -9.73
CA ARG A 31 -1.96 4.38 -11.16
C ARG A 31 -0.83 5.35 -11.51
N LEU A 32 -0.05 5.01 -12.52
CA LEU A 32 1.01 5.88 -13.02
C LEU A 32 0.59 6.45 -14.37
N PHE A 33 1.03 7.67 -14.65
CA PHE A 33 0.82 8.33 -15.93
C PHE A 33 2.14 8.41 -16.69
N ASN A 34 2.21 7.75 -17.84
CA ASN A 34 3.38 7.81 -18.72
C ASN A 34 3.30 9.06 -19.59
N ILE A 35 4.33 9.91 -19.53
CA ILE A 35 4.46 11.07 -20.40
C ILE A 35 5.03 10.60 -21.74
N ILE A 36 4.24 10.74 -22.82
CA ILE A 36 4.61 10.19 -24.14
C ILE A 36 5.31 11.19 -25.06
N ASN A 37 5.28 12.48 -24.72
CA ASN A 37 5.92 13.54 -25.49
C ASN A 37 7.02 14.25 -24.69
N SER A 38 7.75 13.49 -23.86
CA SER A 38 8.81 14.04 -22.99
C SER A 38 9.89 14.76 -23.79
N HIS A 39 10.29 14.23 -24.94
CA HIS A 39 11.27 14.87 -25.82
C HIS A 39 10.79 16.24 -26.28
N ASP A 40 9.59 16.35 -26.84
CA ASP A 40 9.02 17.61 -27.34
C ASP A 40 8.92 18.66 -26.22
N ILE A 41 8.55 18.24 -25.00
CA ILE A 41 8.49 19.12 -23.83
C ILE A 41 9.89 19.64 -23.47
N MET A 42 10.91 18.77 -23.48
CA MET A 42 12.27 19.16 -23.11
C MET A 42 12.97 19.99 -24.19
N THR A 43 12.66 19.76 -25.46
CA THR A 43 13.32 20.41 -26.60
C THR A 43 12.55 21.58 -27.19
N SER A 44 11.37 21.92 -26.64
CA SER A 44 10.61 23.10 -27.03
C SER A 44 11.38 24.37 -26.69
N LYS A 45 12.29 24.77 -27.58
CA LYS A 45 12.95 26.07 -27.53
C LYS A 45 11.90 27.12 -27.88
N SER A 46 11.34 27.78 -26.87
CA SER A 46 10.48 28.96 -27.03
C SER A 46 9.30 28.79 -28.01
N SER A 47 8.83 27.57 -28.31
CA SER A 47 7.66 27.39 -29.16
C SER A 47 6.47 28.01 -28.42
N LYS A 48 5.91 29.08 -28.98
CA LYS A 48 4.62 29.63 -28.56
C LYS A 48 3.58 29.10 -29.54
N PRO A 49 2.60 28.32 -29.09
CA PRO A 49 2.37 27.87 -27.70
C PRO A 49 3.31 26.73 -27.28
N ALA A 50 3.56 26.62 -25.97
CA ALA A 50 4.30 25.51 -25.40
C ALA A 50 3.54 24.19 -25.65
N PRO A 51 4.23 23.08 -25.93
CA PRO A 51 3.57 21.81 -26.16
C PRO A 51 2.83 21.36 -24.90
N LEU A 52 1.57 20.95 -25.07
CA LEU A 52 0.80 20.36 -23.98
C LEU A 52 1.38 18.98 -23.62
N MET A 53 1.40 18.65 -22.33
CA MET A 53 1.80 17.34 -21.86
C MET A 53 0.76 16.29 -22.30
N LYS A 54 1.24 15.23 -22.95
CA LYS A 54 0.44 14.08 -23.33
C LYS A 54 0.77 12.93 -22.38
N ILE A 55 -0.27 12.37 -21.77
CA ILE A 55 -0.15 11.27 -20.83
C ILE A 55 -0.97 10.07 -21.28
N ILE A 56 -0.47 8.87 -20.98
CA ILE A 56 -1.23 7.62 -21.05
C ILE A 56 -1.23 7.01 -19.66
N GLU A 57 -2.42 6.63 -19.18
CA GLU A 57 -2.56 5.92 -17.92
C GLU A 57 -2.06 4.48 -18.05
N THR A 58 -1.23 4.05 -17.11
CA THR A 58 -0.78 2.66 -17.01
C THR A 58 -1.85 1.77 -16.39
N SER A 59 -1.77 0.46 -16.66
CA SER A 59 -2.55 -0.52 -15.91
C SER A 59 -2.26 -0.37 -14.40
N PRO A 60 -3.29 -0.47 -13.54
CA PRO A 60 -3.11 -0.30 -12.11
C PRO A 60 -2.20 -1.38 -11.52
N PHE A 61 -1.33 -0.97 -10.60
CA PHE A 61 -0.49 -1.85 -9.81
C PHE A 61 -1.10 -1.98 -8.41
N SER A 62 -1.55 -3.17 -8.06
CA SER A 62 -2.15 -3.44 -6.76
C SER A 62 -1.18 -4.15 -5.84
N TYR A 63 -1.01 -3.62 -4.63
CA TYR A 63 -0.22 -4.21 -3.55
C TYR A 63 -1.15 -4.47 -2.38
N THR A 64 -1.17 -5.72 -1.93
CA THR A 64 -1.93 -6.11 -0.74
C THR A 64 -0.97 -6.17 0.44
N TYR A 65 -1.20 -5.30 1.43
CA TYR A 65 -0.45 -5.35 2.66
C TYR A 65 -1.16 -6.27 3.64
N VAL A 66 -0.53 -7.41 3.93
CA VAL A 66 -1.03 -8.35 4.94
C VAL A 66 -0.21 -8.14 6.20
N LEU A 67 -0.83 -7.53 7.21
CA LEU A 67 -0.28 -7.49 8.56
C LEU A 67 -0.54 -8.86 9.20
N TYR A 68 0.47 -9.71 9.20
CA TYR A 68 0.40 -10.99 9.93
C TYR A 68 0.74 -10.75 11.41
N ASP A 69 0.11 -11.50 12.30
CA ASP A 69 0.56 -11.63 13.69
C ASP A 69 2.04 -12.07 13.67
N ALA A 70 2.91 -11.39 14.43
CA ALA A 70 4.32 -11.74 14.52
C ALA A 70 4.54 -13.21 14.91
N LYS A 71 3.61 -13.79 15.69
CA LYS A 71 3.62 -15.22 16.04
C LYS A 71 3.34 -16.13 14.85
N GLU A 72 2.51 -15.71 13.91
CA GLU A 72 2.22 -16.46 12.67
C GLU A 72 3.35 -16.29 11.65
N MET A 73 4.05 -15.14 11.63
CA MET A 73 5.28 -14.99 10.83
C MET A 73 6.41 -15.90 11.30
N GLU A 74 6.63 -16.06 12.61
CA GLU A 74 7.63 -17.00 13.17
C GLU A 74 7.28 -18.46 12.87
N LYS A 75 5.99 -18.78 12.80
CA LYS A 75 5.52 -20.12 12.43
C LYS A 75 5.74 -20.41 10.94
N MET A 76 5.50 -19.44 10.06
CA MET A 76 5.78 -19.58 8.62
C MET A 76 7.28 -19.62 8.31
N SER A 77 8.12 -18.83 8.98
CA SER A 77 9.58 -18.86 8.76
C SER A 77 10.18 -20.22 9.15
N ASN A 78 9.68 -20.84 10.22
CA ASN A 78 10.09 -22.18 10.66
C ASN A 78 9.59 -23.32 9.75
N ILE A 79 8.54 -23.09 8.94
CA ILE A 79 8.10 -24.05 7.92
C ILE A 79 8.99 -23.96 6.67
N ILE A 80 9.43 -22.75 6.31
CA ILE A 80 10.26 -22.52 5.12
C ILE A 80 11.71 -23.00 5.31
N CYS A 81 12.25 -23.00 6.54
CA CYS A 81 13.60 -23.48 6.85
C CYS A 81 13.71 -25.01 7.11
N LYS A 82 12.65 -25.80 6.94
CA LYS A 82 12.70 -27.27 7.15
C LYS A 82 12.85 -28.10 5.88
N CYS A 83 13.22 -27.47 4.77
CA CYS A 83 13.74 -28.15 3.58
C CYS A 83 15.27 -28.04 3.58
N SER A 84 15.95 -28.85 4.39
CA SER A 84 17.40 -29.07 4.33
C SER A 84 17.70 -30.50 4.75
#